data_AF-T1D2Z7-F1
#
_entry.id   AF-T1D2Z7-F1
#
_cell.length_a   1.000
_cell.length_b   1.000
_cell.length_c   1.000
_cell.angle_alpha   90.00
_cell.angle_beta   90.00
_cell.angle_gamma   90.00
#
_symmetry.space_group_name_H-M   'P 1'
#
loop_
_entity.id
_entity.type
_entity.pdbx_description
1 polymer ?
#
loop_
_entity_poly.entity_id
_entity_poly.type
_entity_poly.pdbx_seq_one_letter_code
_entity_poly.pdbx_strand_id
1 'polypeptide(L)'
;EALCSEYRAELVEKAMVKPTEAPITTTERPTTTRSSKKIVTKRPTKATTAKPPSKKSASKGGKNEGKNHDIYFSSKTTYEQVMKILNGTSLSKVDKKIYSNADYYLHHFKMNILVLVSNINDYSKIKECFRDFVQTIHSYRDYMIQYYDSCKAHYEQTCSNNALIYFQDSLHELQYRTHDCVSRRINN
;
A
#
# COMPACT_ATOMS: atom_id res chain seq x y z
N GLU A 1 23.75 5.84 17.42
CA GLU A 1 24.55 6.62 16.45
C GLU A 1 25.66 5.80 15.77
N ALA A 2 26.43 4.95 16.48
CA ALA A 2 27.54 4.19 15.88
C ALA A 2 27.20 3.44 14.57
N LEU A 3 26.09 2.70 14.50
CA LEU A 3 25.72 1.91 13.31
C LEU A 3 25.42 2.74 12.04
N CYS A 4 25.26 4.05 12.15
CA CYS A 4 25.07 4.93 10.99
C CYS A 4 26.39 5.45 10.39
N SER A 5 27.53 5.33 11.10
CA SER A 5 28.82 5.80 10.59
C SER A 5 29.49 4.77 9.67
N GLU A 6 29.41 3.48 10.01
CA GLU A 6 30.03 2.39 9.24
C GLU A 6 29.46 2.29 7.81
N TYR A 7 28.14 2.42 7.66
CA TYR A 7 27.48 2.39 6.35
C TYR A 7 27.87 3.56 5.42
N ARG A 8 28.31 4.70 5.98
CA ARG A 8 28.85 5.82 5.19
C ARG A 8 30.28 5.59 4.73
N ALA A 9 31.10 4.87 5.49
CA ALA A 9 32.48 4.55 5.10
C ALA A 9 32.52 3.58 3.91
N GLU A 10 31.69 2.52 3.95
CA GLU A 10 31.67 1.47 2.91
C GLU A 10 31.24 1.99 1.52
N LEU A 11 30.42 3.05 1.48
CA LEU A 11 30.01 3.71 0.24
C LEU A 11 31.09 4.59 -0.40
N VAL A 12 32.04 5.12 0.39
CA VAL A 12 33.14 5.94 -0.11
C VAL A 12 34.23 5.06 -0.72
N GLU A 13 34.57 3.94 -0.09
CA GLU A 13 35.61 3.03 -0.56
C GLU A 13 35.26 2.40 -1.93
N LYS A 14 33.99 2.02 -2.13
CA LYS A 14 33.47 1.51 -3.41
C LYS A 14 33.45 2.55 -4.55
N ALA A 15 33.61 3.84 -4.25
CA ALA A 15 33.60 4.91 -5.24
C ALA A 15 34.99 5.29 -5.79
N MET A 16 36.08 4.75 -5.25
CA MET A 16 37.45 5.18 -5.59
C MET A 16 38.21 4.24 -6.55
N VAL A 17 37.56 3.23 -7.13
CA VAL A 17 38.20 2.34 -8.12
C VAL A 17 38.13 2.95 -9.53
N LYS A 18 39.29 3.42 -9.99
CA LYS A 18 39.53 4.08 -11.29
C LYS A 18 39.34 3.12 -12.48
N PRO A 19 38.79 3.56 -13.64
CA PRO A 19 38.78 2.76 -14.87
C PRO A 19 40.15 2.75 -15.54
N THR A 20 40.59 1.57 -16.02
CA THR A 20 41.74 1.40 -16.91
C THR A 20 41.26 0.76 -18.21
N GLU A 21 41.75 1.23 -19.35
CA GLU A 21 41.28 0.84 -20.70
C GLU A 21 41.95 -0.41 -21.28
N ALA A 22 41.23 -1.03 -22.23
CA ALA A 22 41.72 -1.88 -23.34
C ALA A 22 42.23 -3.32 -23.01
N PRO A 23 42.20 -4.28 -23.98
CA PRO A 23 41.96 -4.13 -25.42
C PRO A 23 40.82 -4.99 -26.03
N ILE A 24 40.63 -4.80 -27.34
CA ILE A 24 39.63 -5.45 -28.21
C ILE A 24 40.23 -6.73 -28.84
N THR A 25 39.49 -7.86 -28.82
CA THR A 25 39.73 -8.97 -29.75
C THR A 25 38.42 -9.66 -30.16
N THR A 26 38.22 -9.86 -31.46
CA THR A 26 37.05 -10.50 -32.08
C THR A 26 37.29 -11.98 -32.40
N THR A 27 36.43 -12.91 -31.91
CA THR A 27 36.16 -14.17 -32.63
C THR A 27 34.79 -14.79 -32.29
N GLU A 28 33.97 -14.91 -33.34
CA GLU A 28 32.93 -15.92 -33.67
C GLU A 28 31.91 -16.53 -32.66
N ARG A 29 30.80 -16.96 -33.29
CA ARG A 29 29.52 -17.43 -32.76
C ARG A 29 29.40 -18.95 -32.87
N PRO A 30 28.77 -19.63 -31.87
CA PRO A 30 27.81 -20.68 -32.21
C PRO A 30 26.39 -20.39 -31.69
N THR A 31 25.39 -20.98 -32.35
CA THR A 31 23.96 -20.81 -32.02
C THR A 31 23.39 -22.08 -31.43
N THR A 32 22.73 -22.05 -30.27
CA THR A 32 21.88 -23.16 -29.80
C THR A 32 20.60 -22.70 -29.08
N THR A 33 19.50 -22.76 -29.83
CA THR A 33 18.23 -23.40 -29.45
C THR A 33 17.55 -23.01 -28.12
N ARG A 34 16.72 -21.97 -28.22
CA ARG A 34 15.56 -21.69 -27.34
C ARG A 34 14.63 -22.91 -27.21
N SER A 35 14.38 -23.39 -25.98
CA SER A 35 13.35 -24.40 -25.70
C SER A 35 12.29 -23.86 -24.74
N SER A 36 11.11 -23.52 -25.29
CA SER A 36 9.96 -23.04 -24.52
C SER A 36 8.90 -24.14 -24.45
N LYS A 37 8.82 -24.88 -23.34
CA LYS A 37 7.76 -25.88 -23.13
C LYS A 37 6.40 -25.19 -22.92
N LYS A 38 5.63 -25.13 -24.00
CA LYS A 38 4.26 -24.61 -24.07
C LYS A 38 3.29 -25.65 -23.50
N ILE A 39 2.82 -25.47 -22.26
CA ILE A 39 1.75 -26.32 -21.71
C ILE A 39 0.43 -25.89 -22.33
N VAL A 40 -0.18 -26.79 -23.11
CA VAL A 40 -1.50 -26.62 -23.72
C VAL A 40 -2.44 -27.65 -23.13
N THR A 41 -3.30 -27.24 -22.20
CA THR A 41 -4.34 -28.12 -21.64
C THR A 41 -5.68 -27.83 -22.32
N LYS A 42 -6.24 -28.83 -22.99
CA LYS A 42 -7.46 -28.70 -23.80
C LYS A 42 -8.72 -28.61 -22.93
N ARG A 43 -9.66 -27.78 -23.38
CA ARG A 43 -11.04 -27.67 -22.89
C ARG A 43 -11.87 -28.87 -23.36
N PRO A 44 -12.63 -29.57 -22.50
CA PRO A 44 -13.69 -30.48 -22.92
C PRO A 44 -15.05 -29.77 -22.99
N THR A 45 -15.89 -30.18 -23.94
CA THR A 45 -17.21 -29.60 -24.21
C THR A 45 -18.33 -30.42 -23.56
N LYS A 46 -19.45 -29.73 -23.28
CA LYS A 46 -20.71 -30.17 -22.66
C LYS A 46 -21.40 -31.36 -23.36
N ALA A 47 -22.17 -32.15 -22.60
CA ALA A 47 -23.19 -33.08 -23.11
C ALA A 47 -24.45 -33.09 -22.21
N THR A 48 -25.58 -33.53 -22.79
CA THR A 48 -26.96 -33.58 -22.22
C THR A 48 -27.51 -35.03 -22.26
N THR A 49 -28.62 -35.45 -21.64
CA THR A 49 -29.83 -34.75 -21.14
C THR A 49 -30.54 -35.59 -20.05
N ALA A 50 -31.19 -34.98 -19.04
CA ALA A 50 -32.26 -35.64 -18.27
C ALA A 50 -33.21 -34.63 -17.58
N LYS A 51 -34.52 -34.94 -17.56
CA LYS A 51 -35.60 -34.19 -16.87
C LYS A 51 -36.52 -35.21 -16.14
N PRO A 52 -37.51 -34.79 -15.34
CA PRO A 52 -37.55 -35.05 -13.89
C PRO A 52 -38.59 -36.13 -13.51
N PRO A 53 -38.79 -36.35 -12.20
CA PRO A 53 -40.14 -36.57 -11.69
C PRO A 53 -40.56 -35.48 -10.69
N SER A 54 -41.78 -35.02 -10.83
CA SER A 54 -42.46 -34.16 -9.87
C SER A 54 -43.01 -34.98 -8.70
N LYS A 55 -42.93 -34.43 -7.48
CA LYS A 55 -43.94 -34.65 -6.44
C LYS A 55 -43.97 -33.46 -5.49
N LYS A 56 -45.16 -32.85 -5.37
CA LYS A 56 -45.47 -31.86 -4.34
C LYS A 56 -45.72 -32.58 -3.02
N SER A 57 -45.21 -32.05 -1.92
CA SER A 57 -45.83 -32.14 -0.60
C SER A 57 -45.48 -30.87 0.17
N ALA A 58 -46.49 -30.21 0.75
CA ALA A 58 -46.32 -28.99 1.50
C ALA A 58 -45.98 -29.29 2.97
N SER A 59 -45.16 -28.44 3.61
CA SER A 59 -45.32 -28.17 5.03
C SER A 59 -44.79 -26.79 5.43
N LYS A 60 -45.68 -26.04 6.06
CA LYS A 60 -45.49 -24.96 7.05
C LYS A 60 -44.25 -24.07 6.94
N GLY A 61 -44.56 -22.80 6.67
CA GLY A 61 -43.63 -21.68 6.81
C GLY A 61 -42.96 -21.62 8.18
N GLY A 62 -41.65 -21.41 8.13
CA GLY A 62 -40.89 -20.69 9.14
C GLY A 62 -40.20 -19.54 8.43
N LYS A 63 -40.48 -18.30 8.84
CA LYS A 63 -39.64 -17.15 8.48
C LYS A 63 -38.29 -17.33 9.16
N ASN A 64 -37.39 -18.08 8.53
CA ASN A 64 -35.97 -17.82 8.72
C ASN A 64 -35.67 -16.54 7.94
N GLU A 65 -36.01 -15.40 8.56
CA GLU A 65 -35.30 -14.16 8.30
C GLU A 65 -33.83 -14.51 8.41
N GLY A 66 -33.12 -14.44 7.28
CA GLY A 66 -31.70 -14.66 7.27
C GLY A 66 -31.11 -13.67 8.26
N LYS A 67 -30.56 -14.18 9.36
CA LYS A 67 -29.75 -13.37 10.26
C LYS A 67 -28.59 -12.89 9.42
N ASN A 68 -28.72 -11.66 8.91
CA ASN A 68 -27.60 -10.90 8.44
C ASN A 68 -26.59 -10.96 9.58
N HIS A 69 -25.49 -11.66 9.35
CA HIS A 69 -24.25 -11.37 10.06
C HIS A 69 -23.71 -10.05 9.52
N ASP A 70 -24.53 -9.00 9.59
CA ASP A 70 -24.05 -7.64 9.67
C ASP A 70 -23.24 -7.62 10.95
N ILE A 71 -21.92 -7.73 10.78
CA ILE A 71 -20.95 -7.49 11.84
C ILE A 71 -21.17 -6.03 12.21
N TYR A 72 -22.02 -5.82 13.22
CA TYR A 72 -22.45 -4.50 13.63
C TYR A 72 -21.27 -3.86 14.35
N PHE A 73 -20.38 -3.24 13.56
CA PHE A 73 -19.33 -2.38 14.05
C PHE A 73 -19.99 -1.32 14.92
N SER A 74 -19.89 -1.48 16.25
CA SER A 74 -20.41 -0.54 17.24
C SER A 74 -19.77 0.86 17.09
N SER A 75 -18.68 0.92 16.34
CA SER A 75 -17.88 2.06 15.91
C SER A 75 -18.27 2.65 14.55
N LYS A 76 -19.34 2.20 13.87
CA LYS A 76 -19.69 2.64 12.49
C LYS A 76 -19.57 4.16 12.30
N THR A 77 -20.12 4.94 13.24
CA THR A 77 -20.02 6.41 13.24
C THR A 77 -18.57 6.90 13.25
N THR A 78 -17.73 6.35 14.13
CA THR A 78 -16.30 6.69 14.21
C THR A 78 -15.55 6.30 12.94
N TYR A 79 -15.82 5.10 12.41
CA TYR A 79 -15.24 4.64 11.15
C TYR A 79 -15.59 5.61 10.01
N GLU A 80 -16.85 6.02 9.88
CA GLU A 80 -17.29 6.97 8.84
C GLU A 80 -16.66 8.37 8.99
N GLN A 81 -16.54 8.89 10.23
CA GLN A 81 -15.87 10.17 10.48
C GLN A 81 -14.37 10.13 10.12
N VAL A 82 -13.67 9.08 10.54
CA VAL A 82 -12.24 8.91 10.24
C VAL A 82 -12.02 8.64 8.75
N MET A 83 -12.86 7.83 8.11
CA MET A 83 -12.83 7.60 6.66
C MET A 83 -13.04 8.89 5.87
N LYS A 84 -13.95 9.78 6.32
CA LYS A 84 -14.15 11.10 5.71
C LYS A 84 -12.90 11.98 5.78
N ILE A 85 -12.18 11.96 6.91
CA ILE A 85 -10.91 12.68 7.09
C ILE A 85 -9.83 12.10 6.16
N LEU A 86 -9.67 10.77 6.16
CA LEU A 86 -8.71 10.08 5.31
C LEU A 86 -8.99 10.30 3.81
N ASN A 87 -10.24 10.43 3.40
CA ASN A 87 -10.64 10.77 2.03
C ASN A 87 -10.35 12.24 1.64
N GLY A 88 -10.02 13.12 2.58
CA GLY A 88 -9.48 14.46 2.31
C GLY A 88 -8.01 14.46 1.86
N THR A 89 -7.30 13.34 2.02
CA THR A 89 -5.93 13.20 1.53
C THR A 89 -5.91 12.98 0.01
N SER A 90 -4.95 13.59 -0.69
CA SER A 90 -4.82 13.52 -2.15
C SER A 90 -3.35 13.48 -2.55
N LEU A 91 -3.01 12.70 -3.58
CA LEU A 91 -1.70 12.65 -4.23
C LEU A 91 -1.65 13.52 -5.50
N SER A 92 -2.39 14.64 -5.50
CA SER A 92 -2.34 15.63 -6.58
C SER A 92 -0.90 16.10 -6.83
N LYS A 93 -0.56 16.33 -8.10
CA LYS A 93 0.77 16.76 -8.59
C LYS A 93 1.92 15.77 -8.40
N VAL A 94 1.71 14.60 -7.79
CA VAL A 94 2.72 13.53 -7.70
C VAL A 94 3.03 13.00 -9.11
N ASP A 95 4.32 12.91 -9.46
CA ASP A 95 4.76 12.43 -10.77
C ASP A 95 4.32 10.98 -11.01
N LYS A 96 3.82 10.69 -12.22
CA LYS A 96 3.34 9.37 -12.65
C LYS A 96 4.34 8.24 -12.39
N LYS A 97 5.65 8.51 -12.37
CA LYS A 97 6.69 7.50 -12.11
C LYS A 97 6.74 7.02 -10.66
N ILE A 98 6.33 7.86 -9.70
CA ILE A 98 6.29 7.52 -8.26
C ILE A 98 4.86 7.36 -7.72
N TYR A 99 3.85 7.84 -8.45
CA TYR A 99 2.44 7.85 -8.05
C TYR A 99 1.95 6.50 -7.51
N SER A 100 2.17 5.40 -8.24
CA SER A 100 1.64 4.08 -7.85
C SER A 100 2.20 3.58 -6.51
N ASN A 101 3.45 3.92 -6.18
CA ASN A 101 4.08 3.54 -4.93
C ASN A 101 3.61 4.47 -3.79
N ALA A 102 3.51 5.77 -4.06
CA ALA A 102 2.95 6.73 -3.10
C ALA A 102 1.49 6.40 -2.75
N ASP A 103 0.68 5.99 -3.73
CA ASP A 103 -0.71 5.57 -3.54
C ASP A 103 -0.80 4.28 -2.74
N TYR A 104 0.06 3.30 -3.02
CA TYR A 104 0.20 2.08 -2.23
C TYR A 104 0.52 2.38 -0.75
N TYR A 105 1.50 3.23 -0.45
CA TYR A 105 1.85 3.60 0.93
C TYR A 105 0.71 4.37 1.62
N LEU A 106 0.10 5.34 0.93
CA LEU A 106 -1.03 6.10 1.47
C LEU A 106 -2.25 5.20 1.71
N HIS A 107 -2.51 4.22 0.85
CA HIS A 107 -3.58 3.24 1.03
C HIS A 107 -3.34 2.36 2.26
N HIS A 108 -2.13 1.78 2.40
CA HIS A 108 -1.76 0.98 3.58
C HIS A 108 -1.88 1.79 4.87
N PHE A 109 -1.39 3.03 4.86
CA PHE A 109 -1.54 3.97 5.96
C PHE A 109 -3.02 4.16 6.35
N LYS A 110 -3.89 4.47 5.39
CA LYS A 110 -5.35 4.64 5.62
C LYS A 110 -5.97 3.40 6.25
N MET A 111 -5.66 2.22 5.73
CA MET A 111 -6.20 0.96 6.26
C MET A 111 -5.77 0.70 7.70
N ASN A 112 -4.50 0.96 8.05
CA ASN A 112 -4.02 0.83 9.43
C ASN A 112 -4.75 1.77 10.40
N ILE A 113 -5.01 3.02 9.99
CA ILE A 113 -5.77 3.98 10.80
C ILE A 113 -7.24 3.56 10.97
N LEU A 114 -7.87 3.02 9.92
CA LEU A 114 -9.24 2.51 10.01
C LEU A 114 -9.34 1.28 10.93
N VAL A 115 -8.35 0.38 10.91
CA VAL A 115 -8.26 -0.75 11.82
C VAL A 115 -8.06 -0.29 13.27
N LEU A 116 -7.20 0.70 13.52
CA LEU A 116 -6.99 1.28 14.85
C LEU A 116 -8.30 1.79 15.49
N VAL A 117 -9.18 2.43 14.70
CA VAL A 117 -10.44 2.99 15.23
C VAL A 117 -11.63 2.05 15.16
N SER A 118 -11.45 0.83 14.63
CA SER A 118 -12.52 -0.13 14.35
C SER A 118 -13.33 -0.58 15.57
N ASN A 119 -12.83 -0.40 16.80
CA ASN A 119 -13.51 -0.76 18.04
C ASN A 119 -13.89 0.45 18.92
N ILE A 120 -13.80 1.68 18.39
CA ILE A 120 -14.05 2.91 19.15
C ILE A 120 -15.45 3.45 18.83
N ASN A 121 -16.36 3.39 19.80
CA ASN A 121 -17.77 3.77 19.57
C ASN A 121 -18.01 5.28 19.58
N ASP A 122 -17.18 6.03 20.32
CA ASP A 122 -17.33 7.48 20.50
C ASP A 122 -16.13 8.23 19.88
N TYR A 123 -16.35 8.76 18.67
CA TYR A 123 -15.38 9.59 17.97
C TYR A 123 -14.97 10.85 18.76
N SER A 124 -15.84 11.39 19.63
CA SER A 124 -15.56 12.64 20.33
C SER A 124 -14.37 12.54 21.29
N LYS A 125 -14.08 11.34 21.82
CA LYS A 125 -12.89 11.05 22.63
C LYS A 125 -11.58 11.20 21.85
N ILE A 126 -11.59 10.81 20.57
CA ILE A 126 -10.37 10.72 19.75
C ILE A 126 -10.22 11.84 18.73
N LYS A 127 -11.26 12.65 18.48
CA LYS A 127 -11.30 13.68 17.42
C LYS A 127 -10.04 14.55 17.31
N GLU A 128 -9.44 14.93 18.44
CA GLU A 128 -8.24 15.79 18.48
C GLU A 128 -7.00 15.08 17.89
N CYS A 129 -6.93 13.75 17.96
CA CYS A 129 -5.87 12.96 17.34
C CYS A 129 -5.93 12.98 15.79
N PHE A 130 -7.02 13.49 15.21
CA PHE A 130 -7.28 13.51 13.76
C PHE A 130 -7.41 14.94 13.21
N ARG A 131 -7.22 15.98 14.03
CA ARG A 131 -7.54 17.36 13.65
C ARG A 131 -6.74 17.87 12.45
N ASP A 132 -5.43 17.65 12.47
CA ASP A 132 -4.49 18.22 11.49
C ASP A 132 -4.07 17.21 10.41
N PHE A 133 -4.72 16.04 10.37
CA PHE A 133 -4.31 14.84 9.62
C PHE A 133 -4.08 15.07 8.13
N VAL A 134 -5.06 15.71 7.48
CA VAL A 134 -5.04 15.95 6.04
C VAL A 134 -3.88 16.88 5.68
N GLN A 135 -3.69 17.95 6.45
CA GLN A 135 -2.63 18.91 6.23
C GLN A 135 -1.26 18.26 6.42
N THR A 136 -1.07 17.43 7.45
CA THR A 136 0.19 16.72 7.69
C THR A 136 0.55 15.79 6.52
N ILE A 137 -0.41 14.99 6.04
CA ILE A 137 -0.18 14.07 4.91
C ILE A 137 0.09 14.84 3.60
N HIS A 138 -0.59 15.97 3.39
CA HIS A 138 -0.31 16.86 2.25
C HIS A 138 1.11 17.46 2.32
N SER A 139 1.57 17.89 3.50
CA SER A 139 2.96 18.36 3.68
C SER A 139 3.99 17.27 3.37
N TYR A 140 3.73 16.02 3.75
CA TYR A 140 4.62 14.90 3.42
C TYR A 140 4.65 14.59 1.92
N ARG A 141 3.49 14.65 1.25
CA ARG A 141 3.40 14.57 -0.22
C ARG A 141 4.20 15.69 -0.88
N ASP A 142 4.03 16.93 -0.41
CA ASP A 142 4.67 18.09 -1.03
C ASP A 142 6.20 18.06 -0.87
N TYR A 143 6.69 17.57 0.28
CA TYR A 143 8.13 17.29 0.47
C TYR A 143 8.63 16.17 -0.46
N MET A 144 7.88 15.07 -0.61
CA MET A 144 8.21 13.99 -1.56
C MET A 144 8.30 14.50 -3.01
N ILE A 145 7.35 15.35 -3.43
CA ILE A 145 7.36 16.00 -4.75
C ILE A 145 8.59 16.88 -4.89
N GLN A 146 8.82 17.78 -3.93
CA GLN A 146 9.96 18.71 -3.95
C GLN A 146 11.30 17.98 -4.04
N TYR A 147 11.48 16.92 -3.25
CA TYR A 147 12.68 16.09 -3.29
C TYR A 147 12.81 15.42 -4.67
N TYR A 148 11.77 14.75 -5.16
CA TYR A 148 11.82 14.04 -6.45
C TYR A 148 12.12 14.98 -7.63
N ASP A 149 11.45 16.14 -7.68
CA ASP A 149 11.66 17.13 -8.74
C ASP A 149 13.08 17.73 -8.71
N SER A 150 13.72 17.80 -7.53
CA SER A 150 15.08 18.32 -7.39
C SER A 150 16.18 17.41 -7.96
N CYS A 151 15.96 16.09 -8.02
CA CYS A 151 17.00 15.12 -8.42
C CYS A 151 16.66 14.23 -9.62
N LYS A 152 15.39 14.19 -10.08
CA LYS A 152 14.95 13.22 -11.13
C LYS A 152 15.67 13.39 -12.47
N ALA A 153 16.14 14.59 -12.79
CA ALA A 153 16.88 14.87 -14.03
C ALA A 153 18.26 14.20 -14.09
N HIS A 154 18.87 13.87 -12.94
CA HIS A 154 20.24 13.34 -12.88
C HIS A 154 20.31 11.90 -12.38
N TYR A 155 19.47 11.51 -11.41
CA TYR A 155 19.57 10.22 -10.72
C TYR A 155 18.18 9.60 -10.47
N GLU A 156 17.35 9.49 -11.51
CA GLU A 156 15.93 9.15 -11.40
C GLU A 156 15.60 7.98 -10.47
N GLN A 157 16.29 6.84 -10.58
CA GLN A 157 15.99 5.65 -9.77
C GLN A 157 16.26 5.88 -8.28
N THR A 158 17.43 6.42 -7.93
CA THR A 158 17.80 6.74 -6.56
C THR A 158 16.91 7.84 -5.99
N CYS A 159 16.61 8.85 -6.80
CA CYS A 159 15.74 9.97 -6.46
C CYS A 159 14.30 9.51 -6.16
N SER A 160 13.75 8.62 -7.01
CA SER A 160 12.46 7.95 -6.82
C SER A 160 12.43 7.16 -5.51
N ASN A 161 13.41 6.27 -5.30
CA ASN A 161 13.49 5.45 -4.09
C ASN A 161 13.54 6.29 -2.82
N ASN A 162 14.41 7.31 -2.78
CA ASN A 162 14.57 8.16 -1.60
C ASN A 162 13.33 9.01 -1.32
N ALA A 163 12.71 9.61 -2.35
CA ALA A 163 11.46 10.35 -2.20
C ALA A 163 10.36 9.49 -1.56
N LEU A 164 10.22 8.26 -2.05
CA LEU A 164 9.24 7.29 -1.57
C LEU A 164 9.54 6.79 -0.15
N ILE A 165 10.81 6.57 0.21
CA ILE A 165 11.23 6.22 1.58
C ILE A 165 10.85 7.35 2.55
N TYR A 166 11.19 8.62 2.24
CA TYR A 166 10.81 9.75 3.10
C TYR A 166 9.30 9.87 3.29
N PHE A 167 8.51 9.62 2.24
CA PHE A 167 7.05 9.63 2.33
C PHE A 167 6.53 8.48 3.21
N GLN A 168 7.04 7.27 3.01
CA GLN A 168 6.67 6.09 3.79
C GLN A 168 7.00 6.26 5.27
N ASP A 169 8.22 6.69 5.61
CA ASP A 169 8.66 6.88 6.99
C ASP A 169 7.84 7.98 7.70
N SER A 170 7.51 9.06 7.00
CA SER A 170 6.65 10.13 7.53
C SER A 170 5.23 9.63 7.83
N LEU A 171 4.68 8.76 6.97
CA LEU A 171 3.38 8.10 7.22
C LEU A 171 3.47 7.12 8.41
N HIS A 172 4.56 6.37 8.56
CA HIS A 172 4.77 5.49 9.72
C HIS A 172 4.88 6.27 11.04
N GLU A 173 5.63 7.38 11.08
CA GLU A 173 5.73 8.24 12.28
C GLU A 173 4.37 8.83 12.66
N LEU A 174 3.59 9.27 11.66
CA LEU A 174 2.23 9.75 11.88
C LEU A 174 1.30 8.63 12.38
N GLN A 175 1.40 7.41 11.85
CA GLN A 175 0.64 6.26 12.34
C GLN A 175 0.96 5.98 13.82
N TYR A 176 2.24 5.99 14.19
CA TYR A 176 2.69 5.78 15.57
C TYR A 176 2.14 6.85 16.52
N ARG A 177 2.26 8.14 16.17
CA ARG A 177 1.75 9.25 17.00
C ARG A 177 0.22 9.24 17.11
N THR A 178 -0.49 8.87 16.05
CA THR A 178 -1.95 8.69 16.10
C THR A 178 -2.32 7.52 17.01
N HIS A 179 -1.61 6.40 16.94
CA HIS A 179 -1.84 5.25 17.83
C HIS A 179 -1.66 5.65 19.31
N ASP A 180 -0.53 6.27 19.67
CA ASP A 180 -0.26 6.73 21.04
C ASP A 180 -1.34 7.72 21.54
N CYS A 181 -1.72 8.71 20.72
CA CYS A 181 -2.79 9.65 21.05
C CYS A 181 -4.13 8.92 21.29
N VAL A 182 -4.51 8.01 20.40
CA VAL A 182 -5.77 7.23 20.51
C VAL A 182 -5.76 6.33 21.74
N SER A 183 -4.68 5.59 22.01
CA SER A 183 -4.57 4.75 23.21
C SER A 183 -4.73 5.56 24.50
N ARG A 184 -4.08 6.73 24.60
CA ARG A 184 -4.22 7.64 25.75
C ARG A 184 -5.62 8.24 25.91
N ARG A 185 -6.43 8.30 24.85
CA ARG A 185 -7.81 8.83 24.88
C ARG A 185 -8.89 7.78 25.15
N ILE A 186 -8.55 6.50 25.04
CA ILE A 186 -9.44 5.37 25.36
C ILE A 186 -9.22 4.88 26.80
N ASN A 187 -7.96 4.88 27.24
CA ASN A 187 -7.55 4.33 28.54
C ASN A 187 -7.67 5.33 29.71
N ASN A 188 -8.07 6.58 29.43
CA ASN A 188 -8.38 7.64 30.39
C ASN A 188 -9.85 8.07 30.25
#